data_AF-A0A8H4R388-F1
#
_entry.id   AF-A0A8H4R388-F1
#
_cell.length_a   1.000
_cell.length_b   1.000
_cell.length_c   1.000
_cell.angle_alpha   90.00
_cell.angle_beta   90.00
_cell.angle_gamma   90.00
#
_symmetry.space_group_name_H-M   'P 1'
#
loop_
_entity.id
_entity.type
_entity.pdbx_description
1 polymer ?
#
loop_
_entity_poly.entity_id
_entity_poly.type
_entity_poly.pdbx_seq_one_letter_code
_entity_poly.pdbx_strand_id
1 'polypeptide(L)'
;MSQAAFPYTVARSTTVEESGPLLAALLAAANIDELSNGEVEGDPWFSVKNYIKHSGRLDKDTNRTGTGIMFWLYPTGLHGPYHEDQEGQIQQHGTLITIERGTSYDHALQKCIEAFRTEGLAHVHVAKDN
;
A
#
# COMPACT_ATOMS: atom_id res chain seq x y z
N MET A 1 5.57 31.64 -11.99
CA MET A 1 5.20 30.59 -11.02
C MET A 1 4.95 29.34 -11.82
N SER A 2 5.80 28.32 -11.71
CA SER A 2 5.67 27.07 -12.47
C SER A 2 4.45 26.28 -11.98
N GLN A 3 3.50 26.04 -12.88
CA GLN A 3 2.38 25.14 -12.66
C GLN A 3 2.93 23.74 -12.31
N ALA A 4 2.50 23.17 -11.18
CA ALA A 4 2.92 21.83 -10.78
C ALA A 4 2.52 20.84 -11.89
N ALA A 5 3.48 20.06 -12.38
CA ALA A 5 3.32 19.20 -13.57
C ALA A 5 2.27 18.09 -13.40
N PHE A 6 1.79 17.83 -12.18
CA PHE A 6 0.82 16.79 -11.87
C PHE A 6 -0.18 17.31 -10.83
N PRO A 7 -1.40 17.72 -11.23
CA PRO A 7 -2.36 18.36 -10.33
C PRO A 7 -3.17 17.37 -9.46
N TYR A 8 -2.87 16.07 -9.53
CA TYR A 8 -3.64 15.03 -8.86
C TYR A 8 -2.75 14.28 -7.85
N THR A 9 -2.89 14.60 -6.58
CA THR A 9 -2.34 13.85 -5.44
C THR A 9 -3.29 12.75 -4.94
N VAL A 10 -4.45 12.61 -5.60
CA VAL A 10 -5.50 11.66 -5.27
C VAL A 10 -6.07 11.13 -6.58
N ALA A 11 -6.14 9.81 -6.74
CA ALA A 11 -6.85 9.20 -7.85
C ALA A 11 -8.36 9.41 -7.62
N ARG A 12 -8.98 10.29 -8.42
CA ARG A 12 -10.41 10.58 -8.34
C ARG A 12 -11.06 10.13 -9.64
N SER A 13 -12.07 9.28 -9.52
CA SER A 13 -13.10 9.16 -10.55
C SER A 13 -13.82 10.51 -10.65
N THR A 14 -14.23 10.90 -11.86
CA THR A 14 -14.91 12.18 -12.13
C THR A 14 -16.27 12.31 -11.45
N THR A 15 -16.72 11.28 -10.74
CA THR A 15 -17.92 11.26 -9.90
C THR A 15 -17.52 10.94 -8.46
N VAL A 16 -17.95 11.81 -7.54
CA VAL A 16 -17.56 11.83 -6.12
C VAL A 16 -17.99 10.56 -5.36
N GLU A 17 -18.85 9.74 -5.95
CA GLU A 17 -19.48 8.60 -5.28
C GLU A 17 -18.81 7.25 -5.52
N GLU A 18 -17.87 7.11 -6.46
CA GLU A 18 -17.33 5.78 -6.78
C GLU A 18 -15.82 5.78 -7.07
N SER A 19 -15.02 5.70 -6.01
CA SER A 19 -13.66 5.14 -6.05
C SER A 19 -13.66 3.60 -6.15
N GLY A 20 -14.83 2.97 -5.96
CA GLY A 20 -15.03 1.51 -6.01
C GLY A 20 -14.57 0.86 -7.31
N PRO A 21 -14.96 1.35 -8.50
CA PRO A 21 -14.54 0.79 -9.78
C PRO A 21 -13.03 0.89 -10.05
N LEU A 22 -12.38 1.99 -9.63
CA LEU A 22 -10.94 2.14 -9.76
C LEU A 22 -10.20 1.20 -8.79
N LEU A 23 -10.69 1.10 -7.55
CA LEU A 23 -10.14 0.16 -6.57
C LEU A 23 -10.35 -1.29 -7.03
N ALA A 24 -11.53 -1.63 -7.57
CA ALA A 24 -11.84 -2.92 -8.15
C ALA A 24 -10.98 -3.24 -9.39
N ALA A 25 -10.71 -2.24 -10.24
CA ALA A 25 -9.80 -2.39 -11.38
C ALA A 25 -8.34 -2.60 -10.94
N LEU A 26 -7.90 -1.94 -9.87
CA LEU A 26 -6.59 -2.16 -9.25
C LEU A 26 -6.52 -3.53 -8.55
N LEU A 27 -7.61 -3.98 -7.93
CA LEU A 27 -7.72 -5.32 -7.35
C LEU A 27 -7.71 -6.42 -8.42
N ALA A 28 -8.31 -6.15 -9.59
CA ALA A 28 -8.30 -7.06 -10.74
C ALA A 28 -6.98 -7.01 -11.53
N ALA A 29 -6.09 -6.06 -11.24
CA ALA A 29 -4.80 -5.97 -11.93
C ALA A 29 -3.88 -7.07 -11.41
N ALA A 30 -3.58 -8.06 -12.25
CA ALA A 30 -2.78 -9.24 -11.91
C ALA A 30 -1.31 -8.98 -11.51
N ASN A 31 -0.87 -7.72 -11.46
CA ASN A 31 0.55 -7.34 -11.34
C ASN A 31 0.83 -6.35 -10.19
N ILE A 32 -0.07 -6.19 -9.22
CA ILE A 32 0.23 -5.41 -8.02
C ILE A 32 0.83 -6.35 -6.97
N ASP A 33 1.99 -5.99 -6.42
CA ASP A 33 2.64 -6.79 -5.39
C ASP A 33 1.74 -6.90 -4.14
N GLU A 34 1.75 -8.08 -3.53
CA GLU A 34 0.89 -8.46 -2.43
C GLU A 34 1.74 -8.81 -1.21
N LEU A 35 1.52 -8.13 -0.09
CA LEU A 35 2.28 -8.30 1.14
C LEU A 35 1.36 -8.60 2.31
N SER A 36 1.65 -9.71 2.99
CA SER A 36 1.20 -9.92 4.37
C SER A 36 1.96 -8.99 5.32
N ASN A 37 1.37 -8.65 6.48
CA ASN A 37 2.07 -7.82 7.46
C ASN A 37 3.35 -8.51 7.99
N GLY A 38 3.39 -9.83 8.15
CA GLY A 38 4.67 -10.51 8.38
C GLY A 38 4.58 -12.03 8.56
N GLU A 39 5.60 -12.74 8.06
CA GLU A 39 5.69 -14.21 8.03
C GLU A 39 6.82 -14.76 8.93
N VAL A 40 7.48 -13.89 9.69
CA VAL A 40 8.60 -14.24 10.58
C VAL A 40 8.17 -14.07 12.04
N GLU A 41 8.41 -15.11 12.83
CA GLU A 41 8.11 -15.12 14.26
C GLU A 41 8.82 -13.96 14.98
N GLY A 42 8.04 -13.11 15.66
CA GLY A 42 8.56 -11.96 16.42
C GLY A 42 8.73 -10.65 15.64
N ASP A 43 8.50 -10.61 14.31
CA ASP A 43 8.49 -9.34 13.55
C ASP A 43 7.24 -9.22 12.64
N PRO A 44 6.15 -8.62 13.15
CA PRO A 44 4.86 -8.53 12.45
C PRO A 44 4.85 -7.53 11.28
N TRP A 45 6.01 -6.99 10.89
CA TRP A 45 6.19 -6.04 9.76
C TRP A 45 7.34 -6.43 8.83
N PHE A 46 7.91 -7.62 9.00
CA PHE A 46 9.13 -8.04 8.28
C PHE A 46 9.01 -7.91 6.76
N SER A 47 7.90 -8.39 6.19
CA SER A 47 7.64 -8.34 4.75
C SER A 47 7.58 -6.90 4.23
N VAL A 48 6.85 -6.02 4.94
CA VAL A 48 6.73 -4.60 4.60
C VAL A 48 8.07 -3.88 4.69
N LYS A 49 8.82 -4.09 5.78
CA LYS A 49 10.15 -3.51 5.99
C LYS A 49 11.10 -3.87 4.85
N ASN A 50 11.15 -5.14 4.48
CA ASN A 50 12.00 -5.60 3.40
C ASN A 50 11.54 -5.08 2.04
N TYR A 51 10.24 -5.07 1.78
CA TYR A 51 9.73 -4.57 0.51
C TYR A 51 10.07 -3.09 0.32
N ILE A 52 9.87 -2.23 1.32
CA ILE A 52 10.25 -0.80 1.23
C ILE A 52 11.75 -0.66 0.96
N LYS A 53 12.60 -1.45 1.64
CA LYS A 53 14.06 -1.40 1.45
C LYS A 53 14.49 -1.76 0.02
N HIS A 54 13.97 -2.86 -0.50
CA HIS A 54 14.42 -3.42 -1.77
C HIS A 54 13.68 -2.80 -2.96
N SER A 55 12.35 -2.87 -2.96
CA SER A 55 11.51 -2.35 -4.05
C SER A 55 11.53 -0.83 -4.09
N GLY A 56 11.55 -0.17 -2.93
CA GLY A 56 11.70 1.28 -2.82
C GLY A 56 13.09 1.80 -3.17
N ARG A 57 14.07 0.89 -3.40
CA ARG A 57 15.48 1.20 -3.68
C ARG A 57 16.04 2.20 -2.69
N LEU A 58 16.00 1.83 -1.40
CA LEU A 58 16.34 2.74 -0.33
C LEU A 58 17.77 3.26 -0.47
N ASP A 59 17.91 4.58 -0.49
CA ASP A 59 19.20 5.25 -0.53
C ASP A 59 19.88 5.12 0.85
N LYS A 60 21.12 4.63 0.84
CA LYS A 60 21.85 4.28 2.07
C LYS A 60 22.27 5.50 2.88
N ASP A 61 22.47 6.65 2.23
CA ASP A 61 22.99 7.85 2.87
C ASP A 61 21.86 8.70 3.47
N THR A 62 20.73 8.74 2.76
CA THR A 62 19.58 9.57 3.15
C THR A 62 18.45 8.79 3.82
N ASN A 63 18.49 7.45 3.77
CA ASN A 63 17.43 6.57 4.28
C ASN A 63 16.04 6.88 3.67
N ARG A 64 16.03 7.29 2.39
CA ARG A 64 14.83 7.68 1.64
C ARG A 64 14.63 6.80 0.42
N THR A 65 13.38 6.61 0.00
CA THR A 65 13.04 5.80 -1.18
C THR A 65 13.64 6.42 -2.45
N GLY A 66 14.39 5.63 -3.22
CA GLY A 66 14.92 6.04 -4.51
C GLY A 66 13.86 6.03 -5.63
N THR A 67 12.78 5.25 -5.45
CA THR A 67 11.64 5.16 -6.38
C THR A 67 10.31 5.13 -5.63
N GLY A 68 9.23 5.49 -6.31
CA GLY A 68 7.88 5.24 -5.80
C GLY A 68 7.52 3.76 -5.92
N ILE A 69 6.69 3.28 -4.99
CA ILE A 69 6.24 1.88 -4.92
C ILE A 69 4.74 1.79 -4.63
N MET A 70 4.13 0.68 -5.03
CA MET A 70 2.71 0.39 -4.83
C MET A 70 2.53 -1.10 -4.54
N PHE A 71 1.77 -1.43 -3.51
CA PHE A 71 1.51 -2.82 -3.10
C PHE A 71 0.24 -2.92 -2.25
N TRP A 72 -0.36 -4.11 -2.20
CA TRP A 72 -1.41 -4.45 -1.25
C TRP A 72 -0.81 -4.90 0.08
N LEU A 73 -1.39 -4.43 1.18
CA LEU A 73 -1.07 -4.85 2.54
C LEU A 73 -2.27 -5.54 3.18
N TYR A 74 -2.13 -6.79 3.62
CA TYR A 74 -3.18 -7.57 4.26
C TYR A 74 -2.67 -8.36 5.48
N PRO A 75 -3.56 -8.87 6.36
CA PRO A 75 -3.18 -9.71 7.48
C PRO A 75 -2.55 -11.04 7.07
N THR A 76 -1.49 -11.46 7.76
CA THR A 76 -0.89 -12.79 7.57
C THR A 76 -1.91 -13.91 7.75
N GLY A 77 -1.79 -14.94 6.91
CA GLY A 77 -2.70 -16.09 6.89
C GLY A 77 -3.94 -15.88 6.02
N LEU A 78 -4.16 -14.67 5.51
CA LEU A 78 -5.13 -14.38 4.48
C LEU A 78 -4.40 -14.27 3.13
N HIS A 79 -4.94 -14.88 2.07
CA HIS A 79 -4.27 -15.01 0.78
C HIS A 79 -4.71 -13.89 -0.18
N GLY A 80 -4.10 -12.71 -0.02
CA GLY A 80 -4.42 -11.53 -0.82
C GLY A 80 -5.59 -10.73 -0.24
N PRO A 81 -6.08 -9.68 -0.94
CA PRO A 81 -7.07 -8.73 -0.41
C PRO A 81 -8.51 -9.29 -0.29
N TYR A 82 -8.67 -10.60 -0.49
CA TYR A 82 -9.93 -11.32 -0.35
C TYR A 82 -9.68 -12.68 0.29
N HIS A 83 -10.63 -13.15 1.09
CA HIS A 83 -10.66 -14.55 1.50
C HIS A 83 -12.10 -15.05 1.51
N GLU A 84 -12.28 -16.34 1.27
CA GLU A 84 -13.55 -17.02 1.47
C GLU A 84 -13.63 -17.48 2.93
N ASP A 85 -14.71 -17.15 3.62
CA ASP A 85 -14.94 -17.62 4.98
C ASP A 85 -15.51 -19.05 5.01
N GLN A 86 -15.75 -19.58 6.21
CA GLN A 86 -16.25 -20.95 6.39
C GLN A 86 -17.66 -21.17 5.83
N GLU A 87 -18.41 -20.08 5.59
CA GLU A 87 -19.76 -20.11 5.04
C GLU A 87 -19.76 -19.91 3.51
N GLY A 88 -18.58 -19.74 2.91
CA GLY A 88 -18.43 -19.51 1.47
C GLY A 88 -18.64 -18.04 1.07
N GLN A 89 -18.64 -17.10 2.02
CA GLN A 89 -18.77 -15.68 1.69
C GLN A 89 -17.39 -15.07 1.43
N ILE A 90 -17.31 -14.20 0.41
CA ILE A 90 -16.09 -13.48 0.08
C ILE A 90 -15.96 -12.24 0.96
N GLN A 91 -15.00 -12.27 1.87
CA GLN A 91 -14.64 -11.15 2.73
C GLN A 91 -13.52 -10.32 2.11
N GLN A 92 -13.70 -9.01 2.04
CA GLN A 92 -12.71 -8.08 1.48
C GLN A 92 -11.89 -7.45 2.60
N HIS A 93 -10.56 -7.41 2.43
CA HIS A 93 -9.67 -6.85 3.42
C HIS A 93 -8.38 -6.32 2.81
N GLY A 94 -7.68 -5.46 3.55
CA GLY A 94 -6.38 -4.95 3.17
C GLY A 94 -6.40 -3.56 2.56
N THR A 95 -5.20 -2.99 2.43
CA THR A 95 -5.01 -1.60 2.01
C THR A 95 -4.04 -1.54 0.85
N LEU A 96 -4.45 -0.88 -0.23
CA LEU A 96 -3.53 -0.50 -1.29
C LEU A 96 -2.66 0.64 -0.76
N ILE A 97 -1.36 0.41 -0.69
CA ILE A 97 -0.38 1.40 -0.29
C ILE A 97 0.30 1.95 -1.54
N THR A 98 0.44 3.27 -1.60
CA THR A 98 1.31 3.95 -2.57
C THR A 98 2.28 4.84 -1.80
N ILE A 99 3.58 4.74 -2.08
CA ILE A 99 4.63 5.54 -1.44
C ILE A 99 5.37 6.32 -2.52
N GLU A 100 5.51 7.62 -2.32
CA GLU A 100 6.26 8.48 -3.25
C GLU A 100 7.78 8.23 -3.19
N ARG A 101 8.46 8.64 -4.25
CA ARG A 101 9.92 8.73 -4.25
C ARG A 101 10.39 9.81 -3.28
N GLY A 102 11.43 9.51 -2.51
CA GLY A 102 12.06 10.43 -1.58
C GLY A 102 11.43 10.44 -0.20
N THR A 103 10.41 9.61 0.05
CA THR A 103 9.82 9.40 1.37
C THR A 103 10.83 8.71 2.30
N SER A 104 10.94 9.18 3.55
CA SER A 104 11.72 8.53 4.60
C SER A 104 11.22 7.12 4.88
N TYR A 105 12.15 6.19 5.08
CA TYR A 105 11.83 4.81 5.45
C TYR A 105 10.95 4.73 6.70
N ASP A 106 11.28 5.47 7.75
CA ASP A 106 10.54 5.42 9.02
C ASP A 106 9.14 6.00 8.86
N HIS A 107 9.01 7.09 8.09
CA HIS A 107 7.70 7.68 7.79
C HIS A 107 6.82 6.72 6.98
N ALA A 108 7.39 6.11 5.94
CA ALA A 108 6.69 5.15 5.10
C ALA A 108 6.23 3.93 5.90
N LEU A 109 7.12 3.34 6.70
CA LEU A 109 6.79 2.19 7.54
C LEU A 109 5.69 2.53 8.55
N GLN A 110 5.81 3.65 9.25
CA GLN A 110 4.79 4.09 10.22
C GLN A 110 3.43 4.26 9.56
N LYS A 111 3.37 4.82 8.35
CA LYS A 111 2.12 4.97 7.60
C LYS A 111 1.54 3.64 7.15
N CYS A 112 2.37 2.67 6.75
CA CYS A 112 1.90 1.32 6.47
C CYS A 112 1.27 0.66 7.71
N ILE A 113 1.89 0.83 8.88
CA ILE A 113 1.38 0.28 10.15
C ILE A 113 0.03 0.93 10.50
N GLU A 114 -0.07 2.26 10.41
CA GLU A 114 -1.32 2.99 10.65
C GLU A 114 -2.43 2.63 9.65
N ALA A 115 -2.05 2.27 8.43
CA ALA A 115 -2.96 1.91 7.35
C ALA A 115 -3.42 0.44 7.41
N PHE A 116 -2.79 -0.38 8.25
CA PHE A 116 -3.13 -1.80 8.37
C PHE A 116 -4.55 -1.98 8.91
N ARG A 117 -5.29 -2.86 8.26
CA ARG A 117 -6.66 -3.18 8.61
C ARG A 117 -6.91 -4.67 8.44
N THR A 118 -7.75 -5.21 9.30
CA THR A 118 -8.19 -6.61 9.26
C THR A 118 -9.48 -6.79 8.47
N GLU A 119 -10.21 -5.71 8.21
CA GLU A 119 -11.50 -5.72 7.53
C GLU A 119 -11.63 -4.54 6.56
N GLY A 120 -12.34 -4.78 5.46
CA GLY A 120 -12.62 -3.78 4.44
C GLY A 120 -11.42 -3.39 3.58
N LEU A 121 -11.70 -2.70 2.49
CA LEU A 121 -10.69 -2.22 1.56
C LEU A 121 -10.41 -0.73 1.77
N ALA A 122 -9.17 -0.33 1.55
CA ALA A 122 -8.81 1.08 1.42
C ALA A 122 -7.63 1.31 0.50
N HIS A 123 -7.39 2.59 0.25
CA HIS A 123 -6.17 3.09 -0.35
C HIS A 123 -5.55 4.14 0.58
N VAL A 124 -4.24 4.03 0.81
CA VAL A 124 -3.46 5.05 1.51
C VAL A 124 -2.31 5.49 0.62
N HIS A 125 -2.23 6.81 0.45
CA HIS A 125 -1.13 7.47 -0.23
C HIS A 125 -0.17 8.09 0.79
N VAL A 126 1.10 7.71 0.71
CA VAL A 126 2.18 8.22 1.55
C VAL A 126 3.02 9.18 0.72
N ALA A 127 2.71 10.46 0.89
CA ALA A 127 3.47 11.54 0.29
C ALA A 127 4.87 11.66 0.91
N LYS A 128 5.78 12.28 0.17
CA LYS A 128 7.10 12.62 0.70
C LYS A 128 7.00 13.50 1.94
N ASP A 129 7.70 13.12 2.99
CA ASP A 129 7.92 13.93 4.19
C ASP A 129 9.03 14.96 3.98
N ASN A 130 8.87 16.14 4.60
CA ASN A 130 9.79 17.28 4.48
C ASN A 130 11.19 16.99 5.04
#